data_AF-A0A8J8MSN3-F1
#
_entry.id   AF-A0A8J8MSN3-F1
#
_cell.length_a   1.000
_cell.length_b   1.000
_cell.length_c   1.000
_cell.angle_alpha   90.00
_cell.angle_beta   90.00
_cell.angle_gamma   90.00
#
_symmetry.space_group_name_H-M   'P 1'
#
loop_
_entity.id
_entity.type
_entity.pdbx_description
1 polymer ?
#
loop_
_entity_poly.entity_id
_entity_poly.type
_entity_poly.pdbx_seq_one_letter_code
_entity_poly.pdbx_strand_id
1 'polypeptide(L)'
;MRAQAKQVRHEEEEESAFVSMTDMTVGFLFIMMILLAFFASQMRDLESVSKRDYDAAITQRDVFEQQSIEWQTIAERRANRILEIEALLARLRQERDDLEGEVKDLQVQRAQLEANLAAAEQEIKSLKQRIEELDEQLAELQKVDPLEAYLAQVAQVRRQVLVRLRDAIRADFPDLQVELSAESDALRFQGEGLFDSGRSNLTSDKAQIVSRLAERLDEVLPCFTLGEASQFNTECNPGFVMIEAVQIEGHTDNVGSDQLNRNLSAARANSTFFAMTGAAEGIMQHLNLKRQPVLSVAAYGPDRPVTQNDTPEGRSTNRRIDLRFIMVTPQDTDGIEVIRHALETVGGEP
;
A
#
# COMPACT_ATOMS: atom_id res chain seq x y z
N MET A 1 124.10 -99.06 -51.85
CA MET A 1 125.19 -100.04 -51.62
C MET A 1 124.72 -101.38 -52.19
N ARG A 2 125.41 -101.95 -53.21
CA ARG A 2 125.18 -103.31 -53.80
C ARG A 2 123.75 -103.63 -54.35
N ALA A 3 123.52 -104.60 -55.25
CA ALA A 3 124.33 -105.24 -56.30
C ALA A 3 123.41 -106.14 -57.18
N GLN A 4 123.82 -106.44 -58.43
CA GLN A 4 123.55 -107.65 -59.25
C GLN A 4 122.07 -108.06 -59.54
N ALA A 5 121.60 -108.41 -60.75
CA ALA A 5 122.11 -109.03 -61.99
C ALA A 5 121.79 -110.53 -62.18
N LYS A 6 121.56 -110.93 -63.46
CA LYS A 6 121.59 -112.26 -64.11
C LYS A 6 120.20 -112.88 -64.49
N GLN A 7 119.77 -112.97 -65.79
CA GLN A 7 120.07 -113.94 -66.90
C GLN A 7 119.31 -115.30 -66.72
N VAL A 8 118.60 -116.00 -67.66
CA VAL A 8 118.82 -116.45 -69.07
C VAL A 8 117.52 -117.08 -69.71
N ARG A 9 117.25 -116.89 -71.04
CA ARG A 9 116.50 -117.71 -72.10
C ARG A 9 115.11 -118.41 -71.81
N HIS A 10 114.29 -118.91 -72.77
CA HIS A 10 114.34 -119.17 -74.25
C HIS A 10 112.92 -119.30 -74.91
N GLU A 11 112.83 -119.19 -76.26
CA GLU A 11 111.85 -119.75 -77.26
C GLU A 11 110.31 -119.72 -76.98
N GLU A 12 109.47 -118.85 -77.60
CA GLU A 12 108.68 -118.98 -78.90
C GLU A 12 107.23 -119.59 -78.70
N GLU A 13 106.15 -119.44 -79.50
CA GLU A 13 105.85 -118.92 -80.88
C GLU A 13 104.33 -118.45 -81.09
N GLU A 14 103.88 -118.21 -82.34
CA GLU A 14 102.51 -118.05 -82.97
C GLU A 14 101.43 -116.93 -82.66
N GLU A 15 101.24 -116.04 -83.67
CA GLU A 15 100.07 -115.35 -84.32
C GLU A 15 98.83 -114.60 -83.70
N SER A 16 98.67 -113.34 -84.19
CA SER A 16 97.44 -112.65 -84.70
C SER A 16 96.55 -111.70 -83.85
N ALA A 17 95.81 -110.81 -84.56
CA ALA A 17 94.66 -109.97 -84.15
C ALA A 17 94.83 -108.54 -83.52
N PHE A 18 95.82 -107.74 -83.94
CA PHE A 18 95.79 -106.27 -83.76
C PHE A 18 95.19 -105.57 -85.00
N VAL A 19 94.35 -104.51 -84.81
CA VAL A 19 94.11 -103.30 -85.67
C VAL A 19 92.71 -102.65 -85.46
N SER A 20 91.67 -103.37 -85.02
CA SER A 20 90.27 -102.89 -85.11
C SER A 20 89.79 -101.82 -84.09
N MET A 21 90.40 -101.71 -82.90
CA MET A 21 89.76 -100.99 -81.78
C MET A 21 89.82 -99.44 -81.83
N THR A 22 90.70 -98.83 -82.63
CA THR A 22 90.83 -97.36 -82.64
C THR A 22 89.73 -96.64 -83.41
N ASP A 23 89.22 -97.23 -84.49
CA ASP A 23 88.33 -96.54 -85.44
C ASP A 23 86.93 -96.28 -84.86
N MET A 24 86.42 -97.19 -84.02
CA MET A 24 85.15 -96.97 -83.30
C MET A 24 85.20 -95.77 -82.33
N THR A 25 86.36 -95.45 -81.75
CA THR A 25 86.46 -94.41 -80.72
C THR A 25 86.35 -92.99 -81.29
N VAL A 26 86.90 -92.77 -82.49
CA VAL A 26 86.87 -91.46 -83.17
C VAL A 26 85.45 -91.16 -83.68
N GLY A 27 84.77 -92.16 -84.27
CA GLY A 27 83.38 -92.03 -84.70
C GLY A 27 82.43 -91.71 -83.52
N PHE A 28 82.62 -92.35 -82.38
CA PHE A 28 81.83 -92.09 -81.17
C PHE A 28 82.00 -90.66 -80.64
N LEU A 29 83.24 -90.14 -80.59
CA LEU A 29 83.50 -88.76 -80.17
C LEU A 29 82.87 -87.72 -81.10
N PHE A 30 82.85 -87.95 -82.41
CA PHE A 30 82.24 -87.04 -83.38
C PHE A 30 80.71 -86.97 -83.21
N ILE A 31 80.06 -88.12 -82.99
CA ILE A 31 78.62 -88.19 -82.68
C ILE A 31 78.31 -87.49 -81.35
N MET A 32 79.16 -87.65 -80.32
CA MET A 32 79.04 -86.96 -79.04
C MET A 32 79.09 -85.43 -79.18
N MET A 33 80.00 -84.88 -79.99
CA MET A 33 80.06 -83.43 -80.23
C MET A 33 78.81 -82.88 -80.93
N ILE A 34 78.29 -83.59 -81.94
CA ILE A 34 77.06 -83.18 -82.64
C ILE A 34 75.86 -83.22 -81.68
N LEU A 35 75.76 -84.26 -80.84
CA LEU A 35 74.72 -84.34 -79.80
C LEU A 35 74.82 -83.20 -78.78
N LEU A 36 76.02 -82.86 -78.29
CA LEU A 36 76.21 -81.73 -77.37
C LEU A 36 75.79 -80.40 -77.99
N ALA A 37 76.16 -80.14 -79.25
CA ALA A 37 75.75 -78.92 -79.95
C ALA A 37 74.22 -78.87 -80.17
N PHE A 38 73.59 -80.00 -80.49
CA PHE A 38 72.14 -80.10 -80.65
C PHE A 38 71.38 -79.90 -79.33
N PHE A 39 71.84 -80.52 -78.23
CA PHE A 39 71.26 -80.32 -76.90
C PHE A 39 71.46 -78.90 -76.38
N ALA A 40 72.63 -78.29 -76.60
CA ALA A 40 72.86 -76.87 -76.28
C ALA A 40 71.92 -75.93 -77.08
N SER A 41 71.58 -76.29 -78.32
CA SER A 41 70.60 -75.56 -79.14
C SER A 41 69.14 -75.78 -78.72
N GLN A 42 68.82 -76.93 -78.11
CA GLN A 42 67.48 -77.21 -77.57
C GLN A 42 67.25 -76.72 -76.14
N MET A 43 68.29 -76.41 -75.36
CA MET A 43 68.14 -75.79 -74.04
C MET A 43 67.64 -74.35 -74.16
N ARG A 44 66.31 -74.18 -74.22
CA ARG A 44 65.64 -72.93 -73.90
C ARG A 44 65.48 -72.84 -72.39
N ASP A 45 66.06 -71.80 -71.81
CA ASP A 45 66.05 -71.56 -70.38
C ASP A 45 64.64 -71.12 -69.92
N LEU A 46 63.93 -72.00 -69.21
CA LEU A 46 62.51 -71.85 -68.85
C LEU A 46 62.25 -70.73 -67.83
N GLU A 47 63.31 -70.15 -67.26
CA GLU A 47 63.25 -69.04 -66.30
C GLU A 47 63.52 -67.66 -66.94
N SER A 48 63.52 -67.57 -68.28
CA SER A 48 63.80 -66.33 -69.02
C SER A 48 62.57 -65.76 -69.75
N VAL A 49 62.40 -64.43 -69.69
CA VAL A 49 61.34 -63.68 -70.38
C VAL A 49 61.92 -62.66 -71.36
N SER A 50 61.13 -62.22 -72.34
CA SER A 50 61.59 -61.18 -73.27
C SER A 50 61.71 -59.83 -72.54
N LYS A 51 62.77 -59.08 -72.82
CA LYS A 51 62.99 -57.75 -72.20
C LYS A 51 61.79 -56.82 -72.45
N ARG A 52 61.14 -56.90 -73.61
CA ARG A 52 59.97 -56.08 -73.95
C ARG A 52 58.79 -56.35 -73.04
N ASP A 53 58.53 -57.63 -72.73
CA ASP A 53 57.40 -58.02 -71.88
C ASP A 53 57.68 -57.71 -70.41
N TYR A 54 58.94 -57.85 -69.98
CA TYR A 54 59.41 -57.39 -68.68
C TYR A 54 59.26 -55.87 -68.52
N ASP A 55 59.80 -55.07 -69.45
CA ASP A 55 59.73 -53.61 -69.41
C ASP A 55 58.26 -53.12 -69.44
N ALA A 56 57.38 -53.80 -70.19
CA ALA A 56 55.95 -53.51 -70.21
C ALA A 56 55.25 -53.86 -68.87
N ALA A 57 55.57 -55.00 -68.26
CA ALA A 57 55.02 -55.40 -66.97
C ALA A 57 55.50 -54.47 -65.82
N ILE A 58 56.76 -54.04 -65.84
CA ILE A 58 57.29 -53.02 -64.93
C ILE A 58 56.55 -51.69 -65.12
N THR A 59 56.38 -51.24 -66.36
CA THR A 59 55.63 -49.99 -66.64
C THR A 59 54.19 -50.05 -66.13
N GLN A 60 53.50 -51.20 -66.28
CA GLN A 60 52.15 -51.39 -65.74
C GLN A 60 52.14 -51.41 -64.21
N ARG A 61 53.09 -52.11 -63.57
CA ARG A 61 53.26 -52.11 -62.12
C ARG A 61 53.42 -50.68 -61.59
N ASP A 62 54.31 -49.89 -62.19
CA ASP A 62 54.64 -48.55 -61.74
C ASP A 62 53.44 -47.59 -61.88
N VAL A 63 52.62 -47.75 -62.92
CA VAL A 63 51.33 -47.03 -63.08
C VAL A 63 50.32 -47.45 -62.01
N PHE A 64 50.18 -48.75 -61.72
CA PHE A 64 49.29 -49.22 -60.65
C PHE A 64 49.76 -48.81 -59.26
N GLU A 65 51.07 -48.73 -59.03
CA GLU A 65 51.67 -48.23 -57.79
C GLU A 65 51.37 -46.73 -57.60
N GLN A 66 51.57 -45.91 -58.64
CA GLN A 66 51.17 -44.49 -58.62
C GLN A 66 49.66 -44.31 -58.36
N GLN A 67 48.80 -45.07 -59.03
CA GLN A 67 47.36 -45.03 -58.80
C GLN A 67 47.01 -45.47 -57.38
N SER A 68 47.67 -46.50 -56.84
CA SER A 68 47.46 -46.97 -55.46
C SER A 68 47.79 -45.86 -54.45
N ILE A 69 48.92 -45.17 -54.63
CA ILE A 69 49.33 -44.03 -53.79
C ILE A 69 48.34 -42.87 -53.88
N GLU A 70 47.83 -42.55 -55.08
CA GLU A 70 46.81 -41.52 -55.27
C GLU A 70 45.50 -41.88 -54.53
N TRP A 71 45.01 -43.12 -54.69
CA TRP A 71 43.81 -43.59 -54.00
C TRP A 71 43.98 -43.63 -52.47
N GLN A 72 45.16 -44.02 -51.97
CA GLN A 72 45.49 -43.97 -50.54
C GLN A 72 45.45 -42.52 -50.04
N THR A 73 46.08 -41.58 -50.75
CA THR A 73 46.08 -40.14 -50.39
C THR A 73 44.67 -39.55 -50.37
N ILE A 74 43.80 -39.96 -51.31
CA ILE A 74 42.39 -39.56 -51.34
C ILE A 74 41.62 -40.18 -50.17
N ALA A 75 41.87 -41.46 -49.85
CA ALA A 75 41.23 -42.17 -48.74
C ALA A 75 41.61 -41.55 -47.39
N GLU A 76 42.88 -41.25 -47.14
CA GLU A 76 43.36 -40.55 -45.94
C GLU A 76 42.72 -39.17 -45.79
N ARG A 77 42.70 -38.37 -46.87
CA ARG A 77 42.06 -37.04 -46.86
C ARG A 77 40.56 -37.14 -46.53
N ARG A 78 39.86 -38.14 -47.05
CA ARG A 78 38.45 -38.40 -46.75
C ARG A 78 38.25 -38.88 -45.31
N ALA A 79 39.11 -39.77 -44.81
CA ALA A 79 39.07 -40.24 -43.43
C ALA A 79 39.25 -39.09 -42.44
N ASN A 80 40.25 -38.22 -42.65
CA ASN A 80 40.45 -37.02 -41.84
C ASN A 80 39.23 -36.08 -41.88
N ARG A 81 38.61 -35.90 -43.05
CA ARG A 81 37.39 -35.09 -43.20
C ARG A 81 36.17 -35.69 -42.51
N ILE A 82 36.05 -37.03 -42.49
CA ILE A 82 35.01 -37.73 -41.74
C ILE A 82 35.20 -37.48 -40.24
N LEU A 83 36.42 -37.63 -39.71
CA LEU A 83 36.73 -37.36 -38.30
C LEU A 83 36.43 -35.90 -37.89
N GLU A 84 36.75 -34.92 -38.75
CA GLU A 84 36.37 -33.50 -38.53
C GLU A 84 34.86 -33.31 -38.43
N ILE A 85 34.09 -33.93 -39.33
CA ILE A 85 32.63 -33.83 -39.38
C ILE A 85 31.99 -34.57 -38.20
N GLU A 86 32.49 -35.73 -37.82
CA GLU A 86 32.04 -36.48 -36.64
C GLU A 86 32.27 -35.69 -35.35
N ALA A 87 33.44 -35.06 -35.19
CA ALA A 87 33.72 -34.18 -34.06
C ALA A 87 32.80 -32.94 -34.02
N LEU A 88 32.48 -32.35 -35.17
CA LEU A 88 31.55 -31.23 -35.26
C LEU A 88 30.10 -31.65 -34.97
N LEU A 89 29.67 -32.81 -35.47
CA LEU A 89 28.35 -33.39 -35.18
C LEU A 89 28.20 -33.75 -33.69
N ALA A 90 29.26 -34.24 -33.04
CA ALA A 90 29.25 -34.49 -31.60
C ALA A 90 29.04 -33.20 -30.80
N ARG A 91 29.74 -32.11 -31.14
CA ARG A 91 29.57 -30.80 -30.50
C ARG A 91 28.16 -30.23 -30.68
N LEU A 92 27.64 -30.22 -31.91
CA LEU A 92 26.29 -29.70 -32.19
C LEU A 92 25.19 -30.54 -31.53
N ARG A 93 25.39 -31.84 -31.33
CA ARG A 93 24.46 -32.68 -30.55
C ARG A 93 24.47 -32.30 -29.08
N GLN A 94 25.65 -32.11 -28.48
CA GLN A 94 25.76 -31.65 -27.10
C GLN A 94 25.12 -30.26 -26.92
N GLU A 95 25.43 -29.30 -27.79
CA GLU A 95 24.86 -27.95 -27.75
C GLU A 95 23.33 -27.96 -27.87
N ARG A 96 22.76 -28.81 -28.74
CA ARG A 96 21.31 -29.04 -28.79
C ARG A 96 20.79 -29.61 -27.47
N ASP A 97 21.42 -30.63 -26.91
CA ASP A 97 20.95 -31.30 -25.70
C ASP A 97 20.99 -30.35 -24.48
N ASP A 98 22.02 -29.49 -24.39
CA ASP A 98 22.14 -28.43 -23.40
C ASP A 98 21.02 -27.38 -23.56
N LEU A 99 20.75 -26.92 -24.79
CA LEU A 99 19.66 -25.97 -25.11
C LEU A 99 18.26 -26.57 -24.88
N GLU A 100 18.04 -27.86 -25.17
CA GLU A 100 16.79 -28.56 -24.84
C GLU A 100 16.55 -28.61 -23.33
N GLY A 101 17.62 -28.74 -22.53
CA GLY A 101 17.59 -28.59 -21.07
C GLY A 101 17.17 -27.18 -20.64
N GLU A 102 17.84 -26.14 -21.14
CA GLU A 102 17.55 -24.74 -20.79
C GLU A 102 16.10 -24.34 -21.15
N VAL A 103 15.63 -24.73 -22.35
CA VAL A 103 14.25 -24.49 -22.77
C VAL A 103 13.23 -25.13 -21.82
N LYS A 104 13.52 -26.34 -21.32
CA LYS A 104 12.65 -27.04 -20.37
C LYS A 104 12.61 -26.34 -19.01
N ASP A 105 13.75 -25.89 -18.50
CA ASP A 105 13.82 -25.16 -17.23
C ASP A 105 13.11 -23.79 -17.33
N LEU A 106 13.27 -23.08 -18.44
CA LEU A 106 12.54 -21.85 -18.73
C LEU A 106 11.03 -22.08 -18.84
N GLN A 107 10.57 -23.20 -19.39
CA GLN A 107 9.15 -23.56 -19.41
C GLN A 107 8.59 -23.78 -18.00
N VAL A 108 9.33 -24.43 -17.10
CA VAL A 108 8.94 -24.60 -15.69
C VAL A 108 8.87 -23.25 -14.97
N GLN A 109 9.88 -22.39 -15.15
CA GLN A 109 9.88 -21.04 -14.59
C GLN A 109 8.69 -20.20 -15.09
N ARG A 110 8.38 -20.27 -16.40
CA ARG A 110 7.24 -19.56 -16.98
C ARG A 110 5.91 -20.03 -16.39
N ALA A 111 5.71 -21.33 -16.26
CA ALA A 111 4.50 -21.89 -15.64
C ALA A 111 4.35 -21.45 -14.17
N GLN A 112 5.44 -21.37 -13.41
CA GLN A 112 5.40 -20.85 -12.04
C GLN A 112 5.07 -19.36 -11.97
N LEU A 113 5.61 -18.55 -12.89
CA LEU A 113 5.30 -17.12 -12.98
C LEU A 113 3.85 -16.87 -13.41
N GLU A 114 3.32 -17.65 -14.35
CA GLU A 114 1.91 -17.65 -14.77
C GLU A 114 0.99 -17.97 -13.56
N ALA A 115 1.32 -18.98 -12.75
CA ALA A 115 0.58 -19.32 -11.54
C ALA A 115 0.63 -18.23 -10.47
N ASN A 116 1.81 -17.63 -10.24
CA ASN A 116 1.99 -16.53 -9.29
C ASN A 116 1.20 -15.28 -9.71
N LEU A 117 1.21 -14.95 -11.01
CA LEU A 117 0.43 -13.83 -11.56
C LEU A 117 -1.07 -14.04 -11.35
N ALA A 118 -1.59 -15.23 -11.68
CA ALA A 118 -3.00 -15.55 -11.48
C ALA A 118 -3.42 -15.47 -9.99
N ALA A 119 -2.55 -15.87 -9.06
CA ALA A 119 -2.80 -15.72 -7.63
C ALA A 119 -2.86 -14.24 -7.21
N ALA A 120 -1.89 -13.44 -7.64
CA ALA A 120 -1.85 -12.00 -7.36
C ALA A 120 -3.05 -11.24 -7.97
N GLU A 121 -3.53 -11.63 -9.14
CA GLU A 121 -4.75 -11.06 -9.75
C GLU A 121 -6.01 -11.35 -8.93
N GLN A 122 -6.14 -12.56 -8.35
CA GLN A 122 -7.26 -12.87 -7.44
C GLN A 122 -7.15 -12.09 -6.12
N GLU A 123 -5.95 -11.91 -5.58
CA GLU A 123 -5.72 -11.11 -4.38
C GLU A 123 -6.03 -9.62 -4.61
N ILE A 124 -5.58 -9.04 -5.73
CA ILE A 124 -5.95 -7.66 -6.12
C ILE A 124 -7.47 -7.52 -6.27
N LYS A 125 -8.16 -8.55 -6.80
CA LYS A 125 -9.61 -8.54 -6.94
C LYS A 125 -10.32 -8.55 -5.58
N SER A 126 -9.91 -9.41 -4.65
CA SER A 126 -10.52 -9.47 -3.31
C SER A 126 -10.22 -8.22 -2.47
N LEU A 127 -9.00 -7.68 -2.56
CA LEU A 127 -8.63 -6.42 -1.91
C LEU A 127 -9.45 -5.24 -2.44
N LYS A 128 -9.70 -5.16 -3.75
CA LYS A 128 -10.58 -4.12 -4.33
C LYS A 128 -12.01 -4.19 -3.79
N GLN A 129 -12.59 -5.40 -3.74
CA GLN A 129 -13.93 -5.61 -3.16
C GLN A 129 -13.97 -5.21 -1.67
N ARG A 130 -12.88 -5.48 -0.92
CA ARG A 130 -12.80 -5.09 0.48
C ARG A 130 -12.62 -3.58 0.68
N ILE A 131 -11.94 -2.89 -0.23
CA ILE A 131 -11.84 -1.42 -0.22
C ILE A 131 -13.22 -0.81 -0.48
N GLU A 132 -13.95 -1.29 -1.49
CA GLU A 132 -15.31 -0.83 -1.81
C GLU A 132 -16.27 -0.98 -0.60
N GLU A 133 -16.26 -2.14 0.06
CA GLU A 133 -17.04 -2.39 1.29
C GLU A 133 -16.64 -1.46 2.46
N LEU A 134 -15.34 -1.16 2.61
CA LEU A 134 -14.84 -0.25 3.66
C LEU A 134 -15.17 1.21 3.35
N ASP A 135 -15.15 1.62 2.08
CA ASP A 135 -15.52 2.98 1.65
C ASP A 135 -17.03 3.22 1.87
N GLU A 136 -17.90 2.24 1.62
CA GLU A 136 -19.32 2.30 2.00
C GLU A 136 -19.53 2.43 3.51
N GLN A 137 -18.81 1.64 4.32
CA GLN A 137 -18.87 1.73 5.79
C GLN A 137 -18.37 3.08 6.31
N LEU A 138 -17.30 3.63 5.73
CA LEU A 138 -16.79 4.96 6.07
C LEU A 138 -17.78 6.06 5.67
N ALA A 139 -18.42 5.96 4.51
CA ALA A 139 -19.44 6.92 4.08
C ALA A 139 -20.66 6.93 5.01
N GLU A 140 -21.06 5.78 5.54
CA GLU A 140 -22.15 5.69 6.53
C GLU A 140 -21.74 6.32 7.88
N LEU A 141 -20.53 6.02 8.37
CA LEU A 141 -19.99 6.55 9.63
C LEU A 141 -19.64 8.05 9.57
N GLN A 142 -19.39 8.61 8.39
CA GLN A 142 -19.10 10.03 8.19
C GLN A 142 -20.36 10.91 8.09
N LYS A 143 -21.56 10.33 8.11
CA LYS A 143 -22.80 11.10 8.27
C LYS A 143 -22.83 11.72 9.65
N VAL A 144 -22.48 13.01 9.73
CA VAL A 144 -22.69 13.82 10.95
C VAL A 144 -24.15 13.71 11.34
N ASP A 145 -24.42 13.28 12.57
CA ASP A 145 -25.78 13.19 13.09
C ASP A 145 -26.43 14.58 13.00
N PRO A 146 -27.56 14.74 12.29
CA PRO A 146 -28.23 16.03 12.18
C PRO A 146 -28.61 16.61 13.55
N LEU A 147 -28.85 15.77 14.56
CA LEU A 147 -29.06 16.20 15.94
C LEU A 147 -27.77 16.75 16.56
N GLU A 148 -26.62 16.10 16.38
CA GLU A 148 -25.33 16.61 16.87
C GLU A 148 -24.97 17.95 16.22
N ALA A 149 -25.15 18.06 14.90
CA ALA A 149 -24.95 19.31 14.16
C ALA A 149 -25.85 20.44 14.68
N TYR A 150 -27.14 20.16 14.94
CA TYR A 150 -28.09 21.11 15.50
C TYR A 150 -27.70 21.52 16.92
N LEU A 151 -27.34 20.58 17.79
CA LEU A 151 -26.94 20.87 19.18
C LEU A 151 -25.65 21.71 19.25
N ALA A 152 -24.69 21.48 18.35
CA ALA A 152 -23.51 22.33 18.20
C ALA A 152 -23.89 23.76 17.78
N GLN A 153 -24.83 23.91 16.84
CA GLN A 153 -25.36 25.22 16.42
C GLN A 153 -26.09 25.94 17.57
N VAL A 154 -26.92 25.23 18.34
CA VAL A 154 -27.60 25.75 19.54
C VAL A 154 -26.59 26.30 20.56
N ALA A 155 -25.51 25.56 20.83
CA ALA A 155 -24.46 25.99 21.74
C ALA A 155 -23.72 27.25 21.23
N GLN A 156 -23.44 27.31 19.92
CA GLN A 156 -22.82 28.48 19.29
C GLN A 156 -23.71 29.72 19.37
N VAL A 157 -25.00 29.61 19.03
CA VAL A 157 -25.94 30.74 19.05
C VAL A 157 -26.19 31.22 20.49
N ARG A 158 -26.34 30.32 21.47
CA ARG A 158 -26.41 30.68 22.90
C ARG A 158 -25.22 31.55 23.31
N ARG A 159 -23.99 31.15 22.93
CA ARG A 159 -22.78 31.93 23.23
C ARG A 159 -22.78 33.29 22.53
N GLN A 160 -23.23 33.38 21.28
CA GLN A 160 -23.33 34.66 20.55
C GLN A 160 -24.33 35.62 21.21
N VAL A 161 -25.51 35.12 21.62
CA VAL A 161 -26.52 35.88 22.36
C VAL A 161 -25.95 36.44 23.66
N LEU A 162 -25.31 35.58 24.47
CA LEU A 162 -24.69 35.98 25.73
C LEU A 162 -23.57 37.03 25.51
N VAL A 163 -22.72 36.86 24.49
CA VAL A 163 -21.67 37.84 24.12
C VAL A 163 -22.28 39.19 23.73
N ARG A 164 -23.29 39.20 22.84
CA ARG A 164 -23.97 40.43 22.40
C ARG A 164 -24.59 41.18 23.58
N LEU A 165 -25.26 40.47 24.49
CA LEU A 165 -25.85 41.05 25.69
C LEU A 165 -24.78 41.61 26.64
N ARG A 166 -23.69 40.88 26.91
CA ARG A 166 -22.56 41.38 27.72
C ARG A 166 -22.04 42.69 27.16
N ASP A 167 -21.80 42.74 25.84
CA ASP A 167 -21.12 43.87 25.20
C ASP A 167 -22.03 45.09 25.10
N ALA A 168 -23.34 44.90 24.87
CA ALA A 168 -24.33 45.97 24.98
C ALA A 168 -24.39 46.56 26.40
N ILE A 169 -24.42 45.72 27.43
CA ILE A 169 -24.49 46.18 28.83
C ILE A 169 -23.20 46.84 29.30
N ARG A 170 -22.03 46.37 28.85
CA ARG A 170 -20.74 47.05 29.12
C ARG A 170 -20.61 48.39 28.39
N ALA A 171 -21.23 48.55 27.22
CA ALA A 171 -21.27 49.83 26.53
C ALA A 171 -22.17 50.85 27.25
N ASP A 172 -23.32 50.40 27.76
CA ASP A 172 -24.25 51.24 28.53
C ASP A 172 -23.71 51.52 29.97
N PHE A 173 -22.96 50.58 30.58
CA PHE A 173 -22.37 50.71 31.93
C PHE A 173 -20.92 50.18 32.03
N PRO A 174 -19.90 51.01 31.72
CA PRO A 174 -18.50 50.58 31.69
C PRO A 174 -17.93 50.07 33.02
N ASP A 175 -18.40 50.62 34.15
CA ASP A 175 -17.94 50.25 35.50
C ASP A 175 -18.58 48.96 36.04
N LEU A 176 -19.53 48.36 35.30
CA LEU A 176 -20.24 47.16 35.75
C LEU A 176 -19.45 45.89 35.42
N GLN A 177 -19.09 45.14 36.46
CA GLN A 177 -18.40 43.85 36.33
C GLN A 177 -19.36 42.74 35.88
N VAL A 178 -19.70 42.75 34.58
CA VAL A 178 -20.42 41.67 33.89
C VAL A 178 -19.42 40.76 33.19
N GLU A 179 -19.52 39.46 33.44
CA GLU A 179 -18.68 38.42 32.83
C GLU A 179 -19.49 37.31 32.19
N LEU A 180 -18.86 36.56 31.28
CA LEU A 180 -19.41 35.31 30.77
C LEU A 180 -18.79 34.15 31.54
N SER A 181 -19.64 33.42 32.26
CA SER A 181 -19.23 32.17 32.89
C SER A 181 -19.11 31.08 31.81
N ALA A 182 -17.88 30.78 31.39
CA ALA A 182 -17.61 29.79 30.33
C ALA A 182 -18.05 28.36 30.70
N GLU A 183 -18.09 28.04 31.99
CA GLU A 183 -18.51 26.74 32.52
C GLU A 183 -20.03 26.62 32.68
N SER A 184 -20.72 27.75 32.82
CA SER A 184 -22.15 27.77 33.18
C SER A 184 -23.03 28.56 32.22
N ASP A 185 -22.52 28.95 31.04
CA ASP A 185 -23.22 29.67 29.97
C ASP A 185 -24.25 30.70 30.48
N ALA A 186 -23.77 31.61 31.32
CA ALA A 186 -24.56 32.63 31.99
C ALA A 186 -23.82 33.97 32.03
N LEU A 187 -24.60 35.06 32.00
CA LEU A 187 -24.11 36.41 32.28
C LEU A 187 -24.03 36.59 33.80
N ARG A 188 -22.82 36.76 34.31
CA ARG A 188 -22.52 36.90 35.73
C ARG A 188 -22.37 38.37 36.10
N PHE A 189 -23.14 38.81 37.09
CA PHE A 189 -23.01 40.13 37.71
C PHE A 189 -22.28 39.94 39.04
N GLN A 190 -20.97 40.22 39.08
CA GLN A 190 -20.14 39.93 40.25
C GLN A 190 -20.39 40.89 41.45
N GLY A 191 -20.14 40.38 42.66
CA GLY A 191 -19.99 41.19 43.87
C GLY A 191 -21.29 41.78 44.41
N GLU A 192 -21.17 42.87 45.17
CA GLU A 192 -22.30 43.72 45.55
C GLU A 192 -22.92 44.49 44.35
N GLY A 193 -22.62 44.06 43.12
CA GLY A 193 -22.83 44.78 41.87
C GLY A 193 -24.28 45.14 41.58
N LEU A 194 -25.25 44.38 42.09
CA LEU A 194 -26.69 44.71 42.07
C LEU A 194 -27.29 44.93 43.46
N PHE A 195 -26.71 44.34 44.51
CA PHE A 195 -27.26 44.36 45.87
C PHE A 195 -26.17 44.45 46.94
N ASP A 196 -26.29 45.41 47.85
CA ASP A 196 -25.45 45.52 49.06
C ASP A 196 -25.47 44.21 49.89
N SER A 197 -24.42 43.98 50.69
CA SER A 197 -24.37 42.83 51.61
C SER A 197 -25.61 42.73 52.52
N GLY A 198 -26.19 41.54 52.62
CA GLY A 198 -27.40 41.26 53.42
C GLY A 198 -28.70 41.90 52.91
N ARG A 199 -28.70 42.66 51.80
CA ARG A 199 -29.90 43.31 51.24
C ARG A 199 -30.42 42.61 49.99
N SER A 200 -31.73 42.74 49.76
CA SER A 200 -32.44 42.21 48.58
C SER A 200 -33.13 43.29 47.74
N ASN A 201 -32.99 44.57 48.10
CA ASN A 201 -33.62 45.68 47.39
C ASN A 201 -32.56 46.34 46.49
N LEU A 202 -32.91 46.59 45.23
CA LEU A 202 -32.10 47.37 44.31
C LEU A 202 -32.06 48.85 44.77
N THR A 203 -30.89 49.49 44.71
CA THR A 203 -30.80 50.96 44.79
C THR A 203 -31.17 51.58 43.45
N SER A 204 -31.43 52.90 43.41
CA SER A 204 -31.78 53.64 42.18
C SER A 204 -30.90 53.26 40.98
N ASP A 205 -29.59 53.35 41.14
CA ASP A 205 -28.62 53.16 40.07
C ASP A 205 -28.55 51.69 39.61
N LYS A 206 -28.79 50.75 40.54
CA LYS A 206 -28.85 49.32 40.22
C LYS A 206 -30.17 48.90 39.59
N ALA A 207 -31.28 49.58 39.93
CA ALA A 207 -32.54 49.43 39.24
C ALA A 207 -32.41 49.85 37.78
N GLN A 208 -31.75 50.98 37.47
CA GLN A 208 -31.50 51.42 36.09
C GLN A 208 -30.70 50.39 35.27
N ILE A 209 -29.68 49.75 35.87
CA ILE A 209 -28.93 48.65 35.24
C ILE A 209 -29.85 47.47 34.91
N VAL A 210 -30.73 47.07 35.83
CA VAL A 210 -31.66 45.95 35.63
C VAL A 210 -32.75 46.30 34.61
N SER A 211 -33.25 47.54 34.60
CA SER A 211 -34.18 48.03 33.58
C SER A 211 -33.56 47.97 32.19
N ARG A 212 -32.32 48.46 32.03
CA ARG A 212 -31.62 48.40 30.75
C ARG A 212 -31.28 46.96 30.33
N LEU A 213 -30.97 46.07 31.27
CA LEU A 213 -30.83 44.64 31.00
C LEU A 213 -32.13 44.01 30.49
N ALA A 214 -33.28 44.43 31.03
CA ALA A 214 -34.58 43.98 30.55
C ALA A 214 -34.84 44.45 29.12
N GLU A 215 -34.63 45.73 28.82
CA GLU A 215 -34.73 46.29 27.46
C GLU A 215 -33.82 45.55 26.47
N ARG A 216 -32.54 45.33 26.80
CA ARG A 216 -31.60 44.58 25.94
C ARG A 216 -31.99 43.11 25.76
N LEU A 217 -32.67 42.52 26.75
CA LEU A 217 -33.19 41.16 26.64
C LEU A 217 -34.41 41.11 25.72
N ASP A 218 -35.33 42.06 25.88
CA ASP A 218 -36.52 42.28 25.02
C ASP A 218 -36.14 42.56 23.55
N GLU A 219 -34.99 43.22 23.30
CA GLU A 219 -34.41 43.39 21.96
C GLU A 219 -33.88 42.08 21.32
N VAL A 220 -33.62 41.04 22.12
CA VAL A 220 -32.92 39.81 21.67
C VAL A 220 -33.83 38.58 21.66
N LEU A 221 -34.75 38.46 22.63
CA LEU A 221 -35.70 37.34 22.71
C LEU A 221 -36.58 37.13 21.46
N PRO A 222 -37.08 38.16 20.73
CA PRO A 222 -38.09 37.98 19.69
C PRO A 222 -37.76 36.94 18.61
N CYS A 223 -36.48 36.77 18.27
CA CYS A 223 -36.02 35.84 17.25
C CYS A 223 -35.89 34.38 17.72
N PHE A 224 -35.99 34.11 19.03
CA PHE A 224 -35.73 32.80 19.64
C PHE A 224 -36.89 32.28 20.50
N THR A 225 -38.05 32.94 20.45
CA THR A 225 -39.22 32.65 21.29
C THR A 225 -40.52 32.70 20.49
N LEU A 226 -41.62 32.29 21.12
CA LEU A 226 -42.99 32.39 20.62
C LEU A 226 -43.76 33.50 21.35
N GLY A 227 -45.03 33.74 20.99
CA GLY A 227 -45.89 34.72 21.66
C GLY A 227 -45.88 36.11 21.01
N GLU A 228 -46.68 37.03 21.56
CA GLU A 228 -47.08 38.28 20.89
C GLU A 228 -45.93 39.27 20.63
N ALA A 229 -44.92 39.30 21.50
CA ALA A 229 -43.71 40.12 21.32
C ALA A 229 -42.66 39.46 20.41
N SER A 230 -42.88 38.23 19.94
CA SER A 230 -41.87 37.49 19.17
C SER A 230 -41.99 37.75 17.66
N GLN A 231 -40.85 37.83 16.99
CA GLN A 231 -40.71 38.17 15.58
C GLN A 231 -39.56 37.33 15.01
N PHE A 232 -39.90 36.15 14.50
CA PHE A 232 -38.92 35.25 13.89
C PHE A 232 -38.65 35.66 12.44
N ASN A 233 -37.38 35.65 12.05
CA ASN A 233 -36.97 35.55 10.65
C ASN A 233 -35.63 34.78 10.54
N THR A 234 -35.33 34.31 9.33
CA THR A 234 -34.13 33.51 9.05
C THR A 234 -32.84 34.33 9.03
N GLU A 235 -32.89 35.66 8.96
CA GLU A 235 -31.69 36.50 9.05
C GLU A 235 -31.18 36.59 10.50
N CYS A 236 -32.09 36.71 11.48
CA CYS A 236 -31.72 36.79 12.90
C CYS A 236 -31.58 35.42 13.58
N ASN A 237 -32.27 34.39 13.11
CA ASN A 237 -32.18 33.02 13.63
C ASN A 237 -32.15 31.96 12.49
N PRO A 238 -31.08 31.91 11.69
CA PRO A 238 -30.94 30.94 10.59
C PRO A 238 -30.87 29.49 11.06
N GLY A 239 -30.59 29.26 12.34
CA GLY A 239 -30.48 27.92 12.94
C GLY A 239 -31.79 27.39 13.52
N PHE A 240 -32.88 28.16 13.50
CA PHE A 240 -34.16 27.78 14.13
C PHE A 240 -33.97 27.28 15.57
N VAL A 241 -33.13 27.98 16.35
CA VAL A 241 -32.87 27.64 17.75
C VAL A 241 -33.87 28.37 18.66
N MET A 242 -34.32 27.73 19.74
CA MET A 242 -35.33 28.31 20.63
C MET A 242 -34.84 28.34 22.09
N ILE A 243 -35.23 29.38 22.82
CA ILE A 243 -35.00 29.52 24.25
C ILE A 243 -36.14 28.82 25.01
N GLU A 244 -35.80 27.88 25.90
CA GLU A 244 -36.75 27.24 26.83
C GLU A 244 -36.99 28.12 28.06
N ALA A 245 -35.92 28.76 28.56
CA ALA A 245 -35.99 29.71 29.68
C ALA A 245 -34.77 30.66 29.72
N VAL A 246 -35.01 31.89 30.20
CA VAL A 246 -33.98 32.78 30.74
C VAL A 246 -34.18 32.85 32.25
N GLN A 247 -33.21 32.35 33.01
CA GLN A 247 -33.34 32.12 34.43
C GLN A 247 -32.46 33.09 35.22
N ILE A 248 -33.09 33.89 36.09
CA ILE A 248 -32.43 34.78 37.04
C ILE A 248 -32.05 33.96 38.26
N GLU A 249 -30.76 33.61 38.39
CA GLU A 249 -30.23 32.77 39.47
C GLU A 249 -29.67 33.62 40.61
N GLY A 250 -30.28 33.53 41.80
CA GLY A 250 -29.79 34.17 43.03
C GLY A 250 -28.77 33.32 43.78
N HIS A 251 -27.65 33.92 44.17
CA HIS A 251 -26.58 33.29 44.95
C HIS A 251 -26.15 34.11 46.18
N THR A 252 -25.62 33.42 47.19
CA THR A 252 -25.01 34.00 48.39
C THR A 252 -23.62 33.43 48.62
N ASP A 253 -22.86 34.05 49.54
CA ASP A 253 -21.76 33.36 50.21
C ASP A 253 -22.29 32.38 51.27
N ASN A 254 -21.38 31.73 52.00
CA ASN A 254 -21.68 30.74 53.04
C ASN A 254 -21.88 31.34 54.46
N VAL A 255 -21.99 32.65 54.61
CA VAL A 255 -22.13 33.30 55.93
C VAL A 255 -23.59 33.29 56.36
N GLY A 256 -23.87 32.98 57.63
CA GLY A 256 -25.23 32.88 58.16
C GLY A 256 -25.82 31.48 58.05
N SER A 257 -27.13 31.35 58.24
CA SER A 257 -27.82 30.06 58.13
C SER A 257 -28.25 29.76 56.70
N ASP A 258 -28.35 28.48 56.37
CA ASP A 258 -28.83 28.01 55.07
C ASP A 258 -30.21 28.60 54.71
N GLN A 259 -31.15 28.58 55.66
CA GLN A 259 -32.49 29.18 55.48
C GLN A 259 -32.43 30.69 55.18
N LEU A 260 -31.54 31.44 55.86
CA LEU A 260 -31.35 32.87 55.61
C LEU A 260 -30.82 33.08 54.18
N ASN A 261 -29.86 32.28 53.75
CA ASN A 261 -29.24 32.40 52.44
C ASN A 261 -30.16 31.97 51.28
N ARG A 262 -30.99 30.93 51.46
CA ARG A 262 -32.05 30.56 50.51
C ARG A 262 -33.10 31.67 50.40
N ASN A 263 -33.54 32.24 51.52
CA ASN A 263 -34.48 33.36 51.51
C ASN A 263 -33.89 34.61 50.85
N LEU A 264 -32.63 34.96 51.14
CA LEU A 264 -31.96 36.13 50.59
C LEU A 264 -31.70 36.01 49.08
N SER A 265 -31.24 34.84 48.61
CA SER A 265 -31.06 34.57 47.18
C SER A 265 -32.39 34.64 46.42
N ALA A 266 -33.46 34.05 46.95
CA ALA A 266 -34.79 34.13 46.36
C ALA A 266 -35.33 35.57 46.33
N ALA A 267 -35.17 36.33 47.42
CA ALA A 267 -35.60 37.72 47.50
C ALA A 267 -34.86 38.62 46.48
N ARG A 268 -33.54 38.43 46.31
CA ARG A 268 -32.73 39.14 45.30
C ARG A 268 -33.15 38.81 43.88
N ALA A 269 -33.32 37.52 43.56
CA ALA A 269 -33.71 37.10 42.22
C ALA A 269 -35.14 37.58 41.88
N ASN A 270 -36.08 37.53 42.83
CA ASN A 270 -37.42 38.12 42.69
C ASN A 270 -37.36 39.66 42.52
N SER A 271 -36.54 40.37 43.30
CA SER A 271 -36.42 41.83 43.14
C SER A 271 -35.82 42.22 41.79
N THR A 272 -34.93 41.40 41.24
CA THR A 272 -34.41 41.56 39.87
C THR A 272 -35.52 41.30 38.86
N PHE A 273 -36.25 40.20 38.99
CA PHE A 273 -37.38 39.84 38.12
C PHE A 273 -38.42 40.95 38.04
N PHE A 274 -38.92 41.45 39.18
CA PHE A 274 -39.93 42.52 39.21
C PHE A 274 -39.42 43.83 38.61
N ALA A 275 -38.13 44.15 38.77
CA ALA A 275 -37.53 45.33 38.14
C ALA A 275 -37.37 45.16 36.62
N MET A 276 -37.13 43.94 36.13
CA MET A 276 -37.10 43.64 34.69
C MET A 276 -38.50 43.74 34.08
N THR A 277 -39.49 43.05 34.66
CA THR A 277 -40.88 43.05 34.16
C THR A 277 -41.58 44.41 34.28
N GLY A 278 -41.12 45.26 35.20
CA GLY A 278 -41.61 46.64 35.33
C GLY A 278 -40.94 47.64 34.39
N ALA A 279 -39.87 47.25 33.69
CA ALA A 279 -39.14 48.09 32.74
C ALA A 279 -39.44 47.72 31.27
N ALA A 280 -39.58 46.43 30.97
CA ALA A 280 -39.94 45.93 29.65
C ALA A 280 -41.27 45.16 29.72
N GLU A 281 -42.36 45.79 29.27
CA GLU A 281 -43.71 45.19 29.30
C GLU A 281 -43.84 43.97 28.35
N GLY A 282 -43.01 43.90 27.30
CA GLY A 282 -42.93 42.79 26.35
C GLY A 282 -42.31 41.51 26.93
N ILE A 283 -41.51 41.61 27.99
CA ILE A 283 -40.56 40.56 28.37
C ILE A 283 -41.23 39.25 28.83
N MET A 284 -42.47 39.35 29.32
CA MET A 284 -43.30 38.24 29.76
C MET A 284 -44.15 37.62 28.63
N GLN A 285 -44.22 38.28 27.47
CA GLN A 285 -44.93 37.83 26.28
C GLN A 285 -44.07 36.91 25.40
N HIS A 286 -42.77 36.82 25.67
CA HIS A 286 -41.87 35.82 25.10
C HIS A 286 -42.10 34.45 25.73
N LEU A 287 -42.58 33.50 24.92
CA LEU A 287 -42.96 32.16 25.34
C LEU A 287 -42.00 31.09 24.78
N ASN A 288 -41.80 30.01 25.53
CA ASN A 288 -41.12 28.81 25.05
C ASN A 288 -42.05 27.92 24.19
N LEU A 289 -41.53 26.77 23.74
CA LEU A 289 -42.26 25.79 22.93
C LEU A 289 -43.56 25.28 23.60
N LYS A 290 -43.63 25.30 24.93
CA LYS A 290 -44.80 24.89 25.73
C LYS A 290 -45.79 26.04 25.97
N ARG A 291 -45.57 27.21 25.35
CA ARG A 291 -46.35 28.45 25.51
C ARG A 291 -46.32 28.99 26.95
N GLN A 292 -45.18 28.85 27.63
CA GLN A 292 -44.93 29.39 28.97
C GLN A 292 -43.91 30.53 28.90
N PRO A 293 -44.00 31.59 29.72
CA PRO A 293 -43.03 32.69 29.70
C PRO A 293 -41.60 32.19 29.91
N VAL A 294 -40.66 32.67 29.07
CA VAL A 294 -39.26 32.26 29.17
C VAL A 294 -38.57 32.83 30.41
N LEU A 295 -38.96 34.03 30.85
CA LEU A 295 -38.33 34.68 32.01
C LEU A 295 -38.75 33.97 33.31
N SER A 296 -37.76 33.51 34.07
CA SER A 296 -37.98 32.72 35.29
C SER A 296 -36.95 33.05 36.38
N VAL A 297 -37.21 32.57 37.61
CA VAL A 297 -36.36 32.79 38.78
C VAL A 297 -35.88 31.47 39.37
N ALA A 298 -34.63 31.43 39.83
CA ALA A 298 -34.10 30.37 40.67
C ALA A 298 -33.29 30.95 41.85
N ALA A 299 -33.20 30.19 42.93
CA ALA A 299 -32.46 30.55 44.13
C ALA A 299 -31.64 29.35 44.61
N TYR A 300 -30.32 29.53 44.69
CA TYR A 300 -29.39 28.46 45.08
C TYR A 300 -28.70 28.70 46.42
N GLY A 301 -28.92 29.87 47.05
CA GLY A 301 -28.23 30.24 48.28
C GLY A 301 -26.71 30.04 48.15
N PRO A 302 -26.07 29.29 49.08
CA PRO A 302 -24.63 29.04 49.07
C PRO A 302 -24.21 27.84 48.20
N ASP A 303 -25.14 27.07 47.63
CA ASP A 303 -24.88 25.71 47.11
C ASP A 303 -24.08 25.67 45.79
N ARG A 304 -23.93 26.82 45.11
CA ARG A 304 -23.21 26.96 43.84
C ARG A 304 -22.15 28.09 43.91
N PRO A 305 -21.11 27.92 44.75
CA PRO A 305 -19.99 28.87 44.81
C PRO A 305 -19.15 28.77 43.53
N VAL A 306 -18.59 29.90 43.09
CA VAL A 306 -17.68 29.99 41.93
C VAL A 306 -16.23 30.21 42.34
N THR A 307 -16.01 30.49 43.63
CA THR A 307 -14.70 30.61 44.25
C THR A 307 -14.81 30.25 45.74
N GLN A 308 -13.68 30.11 46.43
CA GLN A 308 -13.65 29.80 47.86
C GLN A 308 -14.19 30.96 48.69
N ASN A 309 -14.90 30.65 49.77
CA ASN A 309 -15.52 31.66 50.65
C ASN A 309 -14.57 32.17 51.75
N ASP A 310 -13.29 31.84 51.67
CA ASP A 310 -12.33 32.12 52.75
C ASP A 310 -11.97 33.61 52.83
N THR A 311 -11.86 34.28 51.68
CA THR A 311 -11.56 35.72 51.58
C THR A 311 -12.81 36.59 51.46
N PRO A 312 -12.78 37.86 51.92
CA PRO A 312 -13.87 38.82 51.70
C PRO A 312 -14.23 38.98 50.22
N GLU A 313 -13.22 38.96 49.34
CA GLU A 313 -13.35 39.08 47.90
C GLU A 313 -14.06 37.87 47.31
N GLY A 314 -13.66 36.65 47.70
CA GLY A 314 -14.29 35.42 47.24
C GLY A 314 -15.75 35.30 47.68
N ARG A 315 -16.06 35.72 48.91
CA ARG A 315 -17.46 35.88 49.37
C ARG A 315 -18.22 36.91 48.54
N SER A 316 -17.60 38.04 48.21
CA SER A 316 -18.20 39.04 47.31
C SER A 316 -18.56 38.42 45.96
N THR A 317 -17.64 37.73 45.29
CA THR A 317 -17.90 37.06 44.01
C THR A 317 -18.99 35.97 44.10
N ASN A 318 -19.14 35.30 45.25
CA ASN A 318 -20.22 34.33 45.47
C ASN A 318 -21.60 34.97 45.73
N ARG A 319 -21.67 36.17 46.32
CA ARG A 319 -22.89 36.99 46.34
C ARG A 319 -23.11 37.58 44.94
N ARG A 320 -23.94 36.94 44.11
CA ARG A 320 -24.13 37.36 42.71
C ARG A 320 -25.54 37.06 42.19
N ILE A 321 -25.85 37.65 41.03
CA ILE A 321 -26.91 37.19 40.13
C ILE A 321 -26.23 36.63 38.88
N ASP A 322 -26.61 35.42 38.48
CA ASP A 322 -26.27 34.86 37.17
C ASP A 322 -27.56 34.84 36.30
N LEU A 323 -27.52 35.35 35.06
CA LEU A 323 -28.61 35.25 34.09
C LEU A 323 -28.29 34.11 33.10
N ARG A 324 -28.95 32.96 33.29
CA ARG A 324 -28.69 31.72 32.54
C ARG A 324 -29.65 31.57 31.36
N PHE A 325 -29.13 31.17 30.20
CA PHE A 325 -29.93 30.83 29.03
C PHE A 325 -30.04 29.31 28.88
N ILE A 326 -31.27 28.79 28.97
CA ILE A 326 -31.60 27.38 28.74
C ILE A 326 -32.24 27.29 27.36
N MET A 327 -31.64 26.52 26.46
CA MET A 327 -32.12 26.32 25.10
C MET A 327 -32.99 25.06 25.03
N VAL A 328 -33.97 25.04 24.12
CA VAL A 328 -34.70 23.83 23.79
C VAL A 328 -33.72 22.79 23.23
N THR A 329 -33.77 21.58 23.78
CA THR A 329 -32.91 20.45 23.38
C THR A 329 -33.82 19.35 22.83
N PRO A 330 -33.97 19.21 21.50
CA PRO A 330 -34.77 18.13 20.92
C PRO A 330 -34.15 16.76 21.25
N GLN A 331 -34.99 15.72 21.30
CA GLN A 331 -34.55 14.35 21.62
C GLN A 331 -34.11 13.57 20.38
N ASP A 332 -34.58 14.01 19.21
CA ASP A 332 -34.42 13.37 17.90
C ASP A 332 -34.49 14.45 16.80
N THR A 333 -34.35 14.03 15.54
CA THR A 333 -34.43 14.92 14.37
C THR A 333 -35.84 15.47 14.14
N ASP A 334 -36.89 14.72 14.50
CA ASP A 334 -38.28 15.17 14.33
C ASP A 334 -38.59 16.36 15.25
N GLY A 335 -38.00 16.38 16.45
CA GLY A 335 -38.03 17.50 17.37
C GLY A 335 -37.40 18.78 16.82
N ILE A 336 -36.43 18.70 15.89
CA ILE A 336 -35.86 19.88 15.22
C ILE A 336 -36.92 20.52 14.31
N GLU A 337 -37.66 19.71 13.55
CA GLU A 337 -38.69 20.19 12.64
C GLU A 337 -39.92 20.74 13.38
N VAL A 338 -40.23 20.21 14.58
CA VAL A 338 -41.23 20.82 15.49
C VAL A 338 -40.80 22.24 15.91
N ILE A 339 -39.52 22.45 16.25
CA ILE A 339 -39.00 23.77 16.62
C ILE A 339 -39.00 24.72 15.41
N ARG A 340 -38.55 24.23 14.23
CA ARG A 340 -38.59 24.97 12.97
C ARG A 340 -39.98 25.50 12.68
N HIS A 341 -40.97 24.60 12.63
CA HIS A 341 -42.35 24.93 12.32
C HIS A 341 -42.94 25.91 13.34
N ALA A 342 -42.66 25.72 14.64
CA ALA A 342 -43.13 26.64 15.67
C ALA A 342 -42.61 28.07 15.47
N LEU A 343 -41.33 28.26 15.13
CA LEU A 343 -40.76 29.58 14.84
C LEU A 343 -41.32 30.18 13.54
N GLU A 344 -41.47 29.38 12.49
CA GLU A 344 -42.06 29.83 11.22
C GLU A 344 -43.50 30.33 11.39
N THR A 345 -44.31 29.71 12.24
CA THR A 345 -45.69 30.19 12.53
C THR A 345 -45.75 31.54 13.26
N VAL A 346 -44.63 32.06 13.78
CA VAL A 346 -44.52 33.40 14.37
C VAL A 346 -44.04 34.43 13.33
N GLY A 347 -43.19 34.01 12.39
CA GLY A 347 -42.65 34.87 11.33
C GLY A 347 -43.53 34.98 10.08
N GLY A 348 -44.58 34.17 9.95
CA GLY A 348 -45.53 34.24 8.85
C GLY A 348 -46.39 35.51 8.91
N GLU A 349 -46.37 36.31 7.83
CA GLU A 349 -47.43 37.30 7.59
C GLU A 349 -48.80 36.59 7.49
N PRO A 350 -49.89 37.22 7.98
CA PRO A 350 -51.22 36.60 8.10
C PRO A 350 -51.95 36.34 6.76
#